data_AF-A0A1S8NBG9-F1
#
_entry.id   AF-A0A1S8NBG9-F1
#
_cell.length_a   1.000
_cell.length_b   1.000
_cell.length_c   1.000
_cell.angle_alpha   90.00
_cell.angle_beta   90.00
_cell.angle_gamma   90.00
#
_symmetry.space_group_name_H-M   'P 1'
#
loop_
_entity.id
_entity.type
_entity.pdbx_description
1 polymer ?
#
loop_
_entity_poly.entity_id
_entity_poly.type
_entity_poly.pdbx_seq_one_letter_code
_entity_poly.pdbx_strand_id
1 'polypeptide(L)'
;MVNIKYNALYTDNLGCEKAVVYFSKKGLQLDIRGCSFENEYLDFDFVAKSSNEAKHLFYMKDNELIDYVLDIKIPLILTHSNTEYSEKFLLSVERHRNHYKNTLSFLSKDRNYSVKGYDLEELFFKMKRELPKGYNIKSYLLSIFNNKGENNKFDNIFQESVL
;
A
#
# COMPACT_ATOMS: atom_id res chain seq x y z
N MET A 1 -9.35 -10.38 12.24
CA MET A 1 -8.34 -10.22 11.18
C MET A 1 -8.26 -8.71 10.91
N VAL A 2 -7.10 -8.08 11.09
CA VAL A 2 -6.99 -6.62 10.96
C VAL A 2 -6.84 -6.25 9.49
N ASN A 3 -7.83 -5.55 8.95
CA ASN A 3 -7.74 -4.90 7.64
C ASN A 3 -7.41 -3.43 7.87
N ILE A 4 -6.28 -2.96 7.34
CA ILE A 4 -5.90 -1.55 7.44
C ILE A 4 -6.47 -0.81 6.24
N LYS A 5 -7.33 0.18 6.50
CA LYS A 5 -8.05 0.94 5.48
C LYS A 5 -7.33 2.25 5.17
N TYR A 6 -7.11 2.53 3.89
CA TYR A 6 -6.63 3.81 3.40
C TYR A 6 -7.54 4.38 2.31
N ASN A 7 -7.68 5.70 2.33
CA ASN A 7 -8.27 6.41 1.18
C ASN A 7 -7.22 6.50 0.08
N ALA A 8 -7.66 6.35 -1.16
CA ALA A 8 -6.83 6.46 -2.33
C ALA A 8 -7.48 7.37 -3.38
N LEU A 9 -6.66 7.89 -4.27
CA LEU A 9 -7.12 8.55 -5.49
C LEU A 9 -6.91 7.56 -6.63
N TYR A 10 -8.00 7.17 -7.28
CA TYR A 10 -8.00 6.30 -8.44
C TYR A 10 -8.16 7.14 -9.69
N THR A 11 -7.35 6.89 -10.71
CA THR A 11 -7.44 7.56 -12.00
C THR A 11 -7.38 6.54 -13.12
N ASP A 12 -8.27 6.65 -14.08
CA ASP A 12 -8.27 5.89 -15.33
C ASP A 12 -8.68 6.80 -16.50
N ASN A 13 -8.91 6.24 -17.68
CA ASN A 13 -9.33 7.02 -18.85
C ASN A 13 -10.74 7.63 -18.71
N LEU A 14 -11.54 7.21 -17.73
CA LEU A 14 -12.89 7.73 -17.49
C LEU A 14 -12.89 8.92 -16.52
N GLY A 15 -11.88 9.02 -15.66
CA GLY A 15 -11.70 10.18 -14.79
C GLY A 15 -10.88 9.88 -13.54
N CYS A 16 -11.05 10.75 -12.55
CA CYS A 16 -10.34 10.71 -11.28
C CYS A 16 -11.35 10.69 -10.12
N GLU A 17 -11.25 9.68 -9.26
CA GLU A 17 -12.26 9.38 -8.23
C GLU A 17 -11.63 8.92 -6.91
N LYS A 18 -12.39 9.04 -5.82
CA LYS A 18 -11.98 8.52 -4.52
C LYS A 18 -12.19 7.01 -4.50
N ALA A 19 -11.15 6.29 -4.12
CA ALA A 19 -11.19 4.86 -3.86
C ALA A 19 -10.83 4.55 -2.41
N VAL A 20 -11.06 3.31 -2.01
CA VAL A 20 -10.60 2.78 -0.73
C VAL A 20 -9.76 1.54 -0.98
N VAL A 21 -8.62 1.46 -0.30
CA VAL A 21 -7.73 0.29 -0.36
C VAL A 21 -7.61 -0.31 1.04
N TYR A 22 -7.75 -1.63 1.12
CA TYR A 22 -7.56 -2.40 2.33
C TYR A 22 -6.32 -3.26 2.20
N PHE A 23 -5.48 -3.22 3.23
CA PHE A 23 -4.28 -4.01 3.35
C PHE A 23 -4.51 -5.09 4.40
N SER A 24 -4.21 -6.34 4.06
CA SER A 24 -4.34 -7.47 4.98
C SER A 24 -3.24 -8.52 4.74
N LYS A 25 -3.13 -9.49 5.66
CA LYS A 25 -2.26 -10.67 5.47
C LYS A 25 -2.64 -11.55 4.28
N LYS A 26 -3.87 -11.43 3.77
CA LYS A 26 -4.34 -12.20 2.61
C LYS A 26 -4.18 -11.44 1.30
N GLY A 27 -3.59 -10.24 1.35
CA GLY A 27 -3.38 -9.40 0.18
C GLY A 27 -4.12 -8.07 0.24
N LEU A 28 -4.47 -7.53 -0.92
CA LEU A 28 -5.06 -6.19 -1.09
C LEU A 28 -6.50 -6.29 -1.57
N GLN A 29 -7.33 -5.32 -1.17
CA GLN A 29 -8.64 -5.10 -1.75
C GLN A 29 -8.77 -3.62 -2.15
N LEU A 30 -9.27 -3.37 -3.36
CA LEU A 30 -9.58 -2.05 -3.91
C LEU A 30 -11.09 -1.94 -4.10
N ASP A 31 -11.71 -0.96 -3.45
CA ASP A 31 -13.12 -0.60 -3.67
C ASP A 31 -13.22 0.72 -4.45
N ILE A 32 -13.87 0.68 -5.61
CA ILE A 32 -14.04 1.82 -6.53
C ILE A 32 -15.30 1.65 -7.39
N ARG A 33 -16.08 2.72 -7.58
CA ARG A 33 -17.35 2.76 -8.35
C ARG A 33 -18.35 1.65 -7.98
N GLY A 34 -18.39 1.25 -6.72
CA GLY A 34 -19.27 0.17 -6.24
C GLY A 34 -18.80 -1.24 -6.59
N CYS A 35 -17.62 -1.38 -7.22
CA CYS A 35 -16.96 -2.67 -7.46
C CYS A 35 -15.83 -2.90 -6.45
N SER A 36 -15.58 -4.17 -6.15
CA SER A 36 -14.44 -4.61 -5.32
C SER A 36 -13.52 -5.51 -6.15
N PHE A 37 -12.23 -5.20 -6.09
CA PHE A 37 -11.16 -5.97 -6.70
C PHE A 37 -10.22 -6.49 -5.61
N GLU A 38 -9.73 -7.70 -5.78
CA GLU A 38 -8.88 -8.37 -4.79
C GLU A 38 -7.59 -8.86 -5.42
N ASN A 39 -6.58 -8.97 -4.58
CA ASN A 39 -5.26 -9.46 -4.93
C ASN A 39 -4.74 -10.30 -3.76
N GLU A 40 -4.17 -11.47 -4.02
CA GLU A 40 -3.70 -12.39 -2.97
C GLU A 40 -2.19 -12.24 -2.63
N TYR A 41 -1.43 -11.51 -3.46
CA TYR A 41 0.04 -11.55 -3.46
C TYR A 41 0.74 -10.21 -3.15
N LEU A 42 0.00 -9.16 -2.75
CA LEU A 42 0.51 -7.81 -2.47
C LEU A 42 1.30 -7.17 -3.63
N ASP A 43 1.12 -7.67 -4.85
CA ASP A 43 1.78 -7.25 -6.10
C ASP A 43 0.92 -6.29 -6.95
N PHE A 44 -0.22 -5.87 -6.40
CA PHE A 44 -1.18 -4.93 -7.00
C PHE A 44 -1.90 -5.45 -8.26
N ASP A 45 -1.82 -6.75 -8.55
CA ASP A 45 -2.62 -7.35 -9.62
C ASP A 45 -4.07 -7.59 -9.15
N PHE A 46 -4.91 -6.60 -9.38
CA PHE A 46 -6.31 -6.57 -8.92
C PHE A 46 -7.24 -7.34 -9.84
N VAL A 47 -8.01 -8.27 -9.27
CA VAL A 47 -8.99 -9.12 -9.98
C VAL A 47 -10.39 -8.88 -9.43
N ALA A 48 -11.37 -8.68 -10.31
CA ALA A 48 -12.77 -8.54 -9.93
C ALA A 48 -13.38 -9.89 -9.50
N LYS A 49 -14.13 -9.89 -8.39
CA LYS A 49 -14.91 -11.06 -7.95
C LYS A 49 -16.04 -11.43 -8.92
N SER A 50 -16.68 -10.43 -9.52
CA SER A 50 -17.74 -10.58 -10.52
C SER A 50 -17.42 -9.67 -11.70
N SER A 51 -17.26 -10.23 -12.90
CA SER A 51 -16.79 -9.46 -14.05
C SER A 51 -17.87 -8.77 -14.86
N ASN A 52 -19.15 -9.16 -14.71
CA ASN A 52 -20.20 -8.60 -15.57
C ASN A 52 -20.41 -7.10 -15.34
N GLU A 53 -20.51 -6.64 -14.09
CA GLU A 53 -20.67 -5.22 -13.79
C GLU A 53 -19.37 -4.44 -13.99
N ALA A 54 -18.24 -5.00 -13.55
CA ALA A 54 -16.94 -4.35 -13.63
C ALA A 54 -16.48 -4.11 -15.09
N LYS A 55 -16.77 -5.03 -16.03
CA LYS A 55 -16.43 -4.89 -17.46
C LYS A 55 -17.06 -3.67 -18.13
N HIS A 56 -18.17 -3.15 -17.59
CA HIS A 56 -18.82 -1.95 -18.13
C HIS A 56 -18.26 -0.66 -17.56
N LEU A 57 -17.54 -0.73 -16.44
CA LEU A 57 -17.05 0.43 -15.68
C LEU A 57 -15.54 0.59 -15.73
N PHE A 58 -14.81 -0.43 -16.19
CA PHE A 58 -13.35 -0.49 -16.13
C PHE A 58 -12.74 -1.16 -17.35
N TYR A 59 -11.50 -0.80 -17.65
CA TYR A 59 -10.68 -1.50 -18.63
C TYR A 59 -10.09 -2.76 -18.00
N MET A 60 -10.56 -3.91 -18.48
CA MET A 60 -10.22 -5.22 -17.94
C MET A 60 -9.73 -6.19 -19.01
N LYS A 61 -8.89 -7.13 -18.60
CA LYS A 61 -8.57 -8.34 -19.36
C LYS A 61 -9.08 -9.53 -18.56
N ASP A 62 -10.06 -10.25 -19.11
CA ASP A 62 -10.80 -11.29 -18.39
C ASP A 62 -11.48 -10.73 -17.13
N ASN A 63 -10.90 -10.98 -15.95
CA ASN A 63 -11.35 -10.44 -14.67
C ASN A 63 -10.34 -9.46 -14.04
N GLU A 64 -9.19 -9.25 -14.69
CA GLU A 64 -8.08 -8.45 -14.18
C GLU A 64 -8.24 -6.98 -14.59
N LEU A 65 -8.00 -6.07 -13.64
CA LEU A 65 -7.97 -4.63 -13.88
C LEU A 65 -6.61 -4.23 -14.48
N ILE A 66 -6.61 -3.71 -15.70
CA ILE A 66 -5.37 -3.54 -16.48
C ILE A 66 -5.02 -2.08 -16.81
N ASP A 67 -5.84 -1.11 -16.45
CA ASP A 67 -5.57 0.30 -16.78
C ASP A 67 -6.01 1.20 -15.63
N TYR A 68 -5.06 1.61 -14.78
CA TYR A 68 -5.32 2.46 -13.63
C TYR A 68 -4.05 3.09 -13.06
N VAL A 69 -4.25 4.22 -12.38
CA VAL A 69 -3.29 4.82 -11.45
C VAL A 69 -3.96 4.92 -10.08
N LEU A 70 -3.25 4.51 -9.04
CA LEU A 70 -3.74 4.48 -7.67
C LEU A 70 -2.73 5.16 -6.74
N ASP A 71 -3.11 6.31 -6.19
CA ASP A 71 -2.31 7.06 -5.24
C ASP A 71 -2.84 6.90 -3.81
N ILE A 72 -2.04 6.30 -2.94
CA ILE A 72 -2.39 5.97 -1.57
C ILE A 72 -1.46 6.72 -0.61
N LYS A 73 -2.05 7.50 0.30
CA LYS A 73 -1.29 8.15 1.37
C LYS A 73 -1.23 7.24 2.58
N ILE A 74 -0.06 6.66 2.83
CA ILE A 74 0.18 5.71 3.91
C ILE A 74 0.91 6.43 5.06
N PRO A 75 0.29 6.60 6.24
CA PRO A 75 0.98 7.06 7.42
C PRO A 75 1.92 5.96 7.93
N LEU A 76 3.21 6.28 8.06
CA LEU A 76 4.23 5.41 8.63
C LEU A 76 4.88 6.10 9.83
N ILE A 77 5.36 5.32 10.78
CA ILE A 77 6.12 5.83 11.92
C ILE A 77 7.61 5.77 11.55
N LEU A 78 8.25 6.93 11.51
CA LEU A 78 9.70 7.06 11.39
C LEU A 78 10.30 7.24 12.77
N THR A 79 11.35 6.50 13.07
CA THR A 79 12.12 6.69 14.31
C THR A 79 13.51 7.20 13.97
N HIS A 80 13.92 8.31 14.58
CA HIS A 80 15.27 8.87 14.47
C HIS A 80 15.71 9.40 15.83
N SER A 81 16.91 9.05 16.28
CA SER A 81 17.45 9.43 17.60
C SER A 81 16.46 9.21 18.76
N ASN A 82 15.83 8.02 18.81
CA ASN A 82 14.80 7.63 19.79
C ASN A 82 13.53 8.50 19.80
N THR A 83 13.34 9.38 18.82
CA THR A 83 12.11 10.15 18.64
C THR A 83 11.28 9.52 17.52
N GLU A 84 9.97 9.40 17.73
CA GLU A 84 9.04 8.88 16.73
C GLU A 84 8.29 10.02 16.04
N TYR A 85 8.15 9.92 14.72
CA TYR A 85 7.47 10.88 13.86
C TYR A 85 6.44 10.13 13.01
N SER A 86 5.20 10.63 12.96
CA SER A 86 4.21 10.11 12.02
C SER A 86 4.28 10.90 10.71
N GLU A 87 4.72 10.23 9.65
CA GLU A 87 4.93 10.84 8.35
C GLU A 87 4.08 10.17 7.27
N LYS A 88 3.64 10.95 6.28
CA LYS A 88 2.82 10.45 5.18
C LYS A 88 3.69 10.08 4.00
N PHE A 89 3.70 8.80 3.66
CA PHE A 89 4.31 8.26 2.46
C PHE A 89 3.27 8.21 1.33
N LEU A 90 3.69 8.44 0.10
CA LEU A 90 2.87 8.28 -1.08
C LEU A 90 3.26 6.96 -1.78
N LEU A 91 2.35 6.00 -1.76
CA LEU A 91 2.41 4.83 -2.61
C LEU A 91 1.62 5.12 -3.88
N SER A 92 2.30 5.15 -5.02
CA SER A 92 1.68 5.33 -6.34
C SER A 92 1.85 4.06 -7.14
N VAL A 93 0.74 3.46 -7.53
CA VAL A 93 0.67 2.22 -8.32
C VAL A 93 0.10 2.56 -9.68
N GLU A 94 0.86 2.30 -10.73
CA GLU A 94 0.46 2.59 -12.11
C GLU A 94 0.51 1.31 -12.91
N ARG A 95 -0.62 0.95 -13.50
CA ARG A 95 -0.76 -0.18 -14.40
C ARG A 95 -1.37 0.28 -15.72
N HIS A 96 -0.65 0.00 -16.81
CA HIS A 96 -1.10 0.24 -18.16
C HIS A 96 -0.86 -1.01 -19.00
N ARG A 97 -1.88 -1.84 -19.15
CA ARG A 97 -1.85 -3.18 -19.75
C ARG A 97 -0.82 -4.09 -19.06
N ASN A 98 0.33 -4.29 -19.70
CA ASN A 98 1.43 -5.12 -19.22
C ASN A 98 2.58 -4.27 -18.64
N HIS A 99 2.43 -2.94 -18.59
CA HIS A 99 3.40 -2.04 -18.00
C HIS A 99 3.04 -1.69 -16.57
N TYR A 100 4.03 -1.75 -15.69
CA TYR A 100 3.90 -1.46 -14.27
C TYR A 100 4.90 -0.41 -13.84
N LYS A 101 4.44 0.53 -13.02
CA LYS A 101 5.29 1.55 -12.42
C LYS A 101 4.81 1.87 -11.01
N ASN A 102 5.32 1.11 -10.05
CA ASN A 102 4.97 1.31 -8.65
C ASN A 102 6.10 2.06 -7.94
N THR A 103 5.73 3.07 -7.17
CA THR A 103 6.66 3.91 -6.42
C THR A 103 6.19 4.12 -4.99
N LEU A 104 7.14 4.13 -4.07
CA LEU A 104 6.93 4.61 -2.71
C LEU A 104 7.80 5.84 -2.51
N SER A 105 7.19 6.95 -2.11
CA SER A 105 7.87 8.23 -1.98
C SER A 105 7.60 8.88 -0.63
N PHE A 106 8.59 9.61 -0.13
CA PHE A 106 8.53 10.36 1.11
C PHE A 106 9.21 11.71 0.94
N LEU A 107 8.44 12.77 1.17
CA LEU A 107 8.94 14.14 1.14
C LEU A 107 9.30 14.58 2.56
N SER A 108 10.59 14.69 2.83
CA SER A 108 11.11 15.42 3.98
C SER A 108 11.31 16.89 3.61
N LYS A 109 11.39 17.78 4.59
CA LYS A 109 11.47 19.25 4.42
C LYS A 109 12.44 19.69 3.31
N ASP A 110 13.58 19.02 3.20
CA ASP A 110 14.66 19.40 2.30
C ASP A 110 14.96 18.37 1.20
N ARG A 111 14.26 17.22 1.19
CA ARG A 111 14.58 16.11 0.28
C ARG A 111 13.40 15.21 -0.01
N ASN A 112 13.29 14.79 -1.27
CA ASN A 112 12.39 13.75 -1.70
C ASN A 112 13.14 12.41 -1.80
N TYR A 113 12.66 11.39 -1.10
CA TYR A 113 13.12 10.01 -1.17
C TYR A 113 12.10 9.21 -1.97
N SER A 114 12.53 8.46 -2.98
CA SER A 114 11.62 7.69 -3.82
C SER A 114 12.28 6.40 -4.28
N VAL A 115 11.53 5.30 -4.22
CA VAL A 115 11.98 3.98 -4.66
C VAL A 115 10.95 3.35 -5.59
N LYS A 116 11.42 2.51 -6.50
CA LYS A 116 10.60 1.71 -7.43
C LYS A 116 10.66 0.23 -7.05
N GLY A 117 9.56 -0.50 -7.25
CA GLY A 117 9.45 -1.92 -6.97
C GLY A 117 8.22 -2.52 -7.66
N TYR A 118 8.07 -3.83 -7.58
CA TYR A 118 6.93 -4.56 -8.13
C TYR A 118 5.82 -4.70 -7.10
N ASP A 119 6.15 -5.23 -5.92
CA ASP A 119 5.21 -5.46 -4.83
C ASP A 119 5.44 -4.51 -3.63
N LEU A 120 4.51 -4.56 -2.69
CA LEU A 120 4.55 -3.72 -1.49
C LEU A 120 5.75 -4.02 -0.59
N GLU A 121 6.17 -5.28 -0.45
CA GLU A 121 7.28 -5.69 0.43
C GLU A 121 8.60 -5.12 -0.09
N GLU A 122 8.86 -5.28 -1.39
CA GLU A 122 10.05 -4.77 -2.06
C GLU A 122 10.15 -3.25 -1.92
N LEU A 123 9.05 -2.54 -2.11
CA LEU A 123 8.99 -1.08 -1.96
C LEU A 123 9.38 -0.65 -0.54
N PHE A 124 8.85 -1.30 0.50
CA PHE A 124 9.22 -0.99 1.87
C PHE A 124 10.68 -1.32 2.17
N PHE A 125 11.17 -2.46 1.70
CA PHE A 125 12.56 -2.86 1.89
C PHE A 125 13.53 -1.86 1.24
N LYS A 126 13.27 -1.45 0.00
CA LYS A 126 14.07 -0.44 -0.71
C LYS A 126 14.00 0.92 -0.01
N MET A 127 12.82 1.35 0.42
CA MET A 127 12.67 2.64 1.10
C MET A 127 13.45 2.68 2.42
N LYS A 128 13.47 1.59 3.20
CA LYS A 128 14.32 1.48 4.40
C LYS A 128 15.80 1.69 4.11
N ARG A 129 16.28 1.29 2.93
CA ARG A 129 17.68 1.47 2.49
C ARG A 129 17.97 2.86 1.94
N GLU A 130 16.96 3.51 1.34
CA GLU A 130 17.07 4.84 0.74
C GLU A 130 17.06 5.96 1.80
N LEU A 131 16.38 5.73 2.93
CA LEU A 131 16.38 6.69 4.03
C LEU A 131 17.77 6.89 4.65
N PRO A 132 18.07 8.07 5.21
CA PRO A 132 19.36 8.32 5.85
C PRO A 132 19.66 7.35 6.99
N LYS A 133 20.94 7.05 7.21
CA LYS A 133 21.38 6.23 8.35
C LYS A 133 20.83 6.78 9.66
N GLY A 134 20.25 5.91 10.47
CA GLY A 134 19.62 6.28 11.76
C GLY A 134 18.11 6.45 11.70
N TYR A 135 17.51 6.56 10.51
CA TYR A 135 16.07 6.41 10.35
C TYR A 135 15.70 4.93 10.31
N ASN A 136 14.60 4.58 10.98
CA ASN A 136 13.95 3.28 10.84
C ASN A 136 12.46 3.46 10.62
N ILE A 137 11.86 2.59 9.81
CA ILE A 137 10.42 2.60 9.54
C ILE A 137 9.76 1.55 10.43
N LYS A 138 8.90 2.01 11.33
CA LYS A 138 7.88 1.19 12.00
C LYS A 138 6.55 1.38 11.28
N SER A 139 5.84 0.29 11.05
CA SER A 139 4.48 0.35 10.53
C SER A 139 3.71 -0.88 10.93
N TYR A 140 2.43 -0.71 11.25
CA TYR A 140 1.51 -1.82 11.40
C TYR A 140 1.38 -2.63 10.10
N LEU A 141 1.61 -2.00 8.94
CA LEU A 141 1.72 -2.73 7.67
C LEU A 141 2.90 -3.71 7.67
N LEU A 142 3.99 -3.43 8.38
CA LEU A 142 5.12 -4.37 8.45
C LEU A 142 4.75 -5.67 9.18
N SER A 143 3.74 -5.63 10.06
CA SER A 143 3.22 -6.86 10.69
C SER A 143 2.52 -7.80 9.70
N ILE A 144 2.14 -7.29 8.51
CA ILE A 144 1.60 -8.09 7.41
C ILE A 144 2.68 -9.03 6.85
N PHE A 145 3.94 -8.56 6.75
CA PHE A 145 5.07 -9.32 6.19
C PHE A 145 5.73 -10.30 7.17
N ASN A 146 5.54 -10.13 8.49
CA ASN A 146 6.18 -10.95 9.53
C ASN A 146 5.49 -12.33 9.71
N ASN A 147 5.48 -13.16 8.66
CA ASN A 147 5.06 -14.57 8.72
C ASN A 147 6.24 -15.57 8.62
N LYS A 148 7.50 -15.12 8.73
CA LYS A 148 8.60 -16.02 9.07
C LYS A 148 8.68 -16.08 10.59
N GLY A 149 8.41 -17.25 11.16
CA GLY A 149 8.39 -17.50 12.60
C GLY A 149 9.73 -17.20 13.25
N GLU A 150 9.96 -15.94 13.58
CA GLU A 150 10.99 -15.50 14.50
C GLU A 150 10.32 -14.69 15.61
N ASN A 151 10.46 -15.22 16.83
CA ASN A 151 10.21 -14.56 18.10
C ASN A 151 10.97 -13.23 18.16
N ASN A 152 10.40 -12.16 17.61
CA ASN A 152 10.87 -10.81 17.84
C ASN A 152 9.82 -10.05 18.64
N LYS A 153 10.18 -9.82 19.91
CA LYS A 153 9.52 -9.00 20.94
C LYS A 153 8.84 -7.74 20.40
N PHE A 154 7.66 -7.87 19.81
CA PHE A 154 6.78 -6.73 19.46
C PHE A 154 5.40 -6.83 20.13
N ASP A 155 5.13 -7.91 20.87
CA ASP A 155 3.82 -8.14 21.50
C ASP A 155 3.61 -7.48 22.88
N ASN A 156 4.48 -6.56 23.32
CA ASN A 156 4.34 -5.90 24.62
C ASN A 156 4.42 -4.37 24.56
N ILE A 157 3.60 -3.71 23.73
CA ILE A 157 3.42 -2.23 23.82
C ILE A 157 1.95 -1.78 23.93
N PHE A 158 0.94 -2.65 23.86
CA PHE A 158 -0.44 -2.21 24.12
C PHE A 158 -1.22 -3.17 25.00
N GLN A 159 -0.93 -3.10 26.30
CA GLN A 159 -1.86 -3.55 27.33
C GLN A 159 -1.99 -2.57 28.51
N GLU A 160 -1.69 -1.27 28.32
CA GLU A 160 -2.03 -0.26 29.33
C GLU A 160 -2.48 1.05 28.66
N SER A 161 -3.80 1.24 28.62
CA SER A 161 -4.48 2.54 28.78
C SER A 161 -5.99 2.30 28.75
N VAL A 162 -6.47 1.64 29.81
CA VAL A 162 -7.84 1.85 30.31
C VAL A 162 -7.68 2.41 31.71
N LEU A 163 -7.80 3.73 31.80
CA LEU A 163 -8.31 4.43 32.98
C LEU A 163 -9.40 5.37 32.47
#